data_AF-A0A4S3IZ54-F1
#
_entry.id   AF-A0A4S3IZ54-F1
#
_cell.length_a   1.000
_cell.length_b   1.000
_cell.length_c   1.000
_cell.angle_alpha   90.00
_cell.angle_beta   90.00
_cell.angle_gamma   90.00
#
_symmetry.space_group_name_H-M   'P 1'
#
loop_
_entity.id
_entity.type
_entity.pdbx_description
1 polymer ?
#
loop_
_entity_poly.entity_id
_entity_poly.type
_entity_poly.pdbx_seq_one_letter_code
_entity_poly.pdbx_strand_id
1 'polypeptide(L)'
;MARNLRDVCIHPEAFFTDLNSAENYLRDTVTTTYHSSDKAAILPQEKRGVVGDQLRVCGTTNLRICDATVFPLILAANIMSAVNALTS
;
A
#
# COMPACT_ATOMS: atom_id res chain seq x y z
N MET A 1 -19.20 6.89 32.47
CA MET A 1 -18.38 5.73 32.89
C MET A 1 -17.25 5.58 31.88
N ALA A 2 -16.05 6.06 32.19
CA ALA A 2 -14.91 5.97 31.28
C ALA A 2 -14.31 4.56 31.39
N ARG A 3 -14.30 3.79 30.29
CA ARG A 3 -13.64 2.48 30.25
C ARG A 3 -12.12 2.70 30.31
N ASN A 4 -11.43 1.94 31.15
CA ASN A 4 -9.97 1.96 31.18
C ASN A 4 -9.46 1.42 29.84
N LEU A 5 -8.52 2.13 29.21
CA LEU A 5 -7.94 1.71 27.92
C LEU A 5 -7.32 0.31 28.00
N ARG A 6 -6.86 -0.10 29.19
CA ARG A 6 -6.33 -1.45 29.50
C ARG A 6 -7.37 -2.56 29.42
N ASP A 7 -8.65 -2.24 29.59
CA ASP A 7 -9.73 -3.23 29.52
C ASP A 7 -10.22 -3.45 28.07
N VAL A 8 -9.72 -2.65 27.12
CA VAL A 8 -10.14 -2.65 25.70
C VAL A 8 -9.04 -3.21 24.79
N CYS A 9 -7.77 -2.96 25.11
CA CYS A 9 -6.63 -3.53 24.38
C CYS A 9 -6.23 -4.89 24.96
N ILE A 10 -6.47 -5.96 24.20
CA ILE A 10 -6.24 -7.35 24.63
C ILE A 10 -4.78 -7.80 24.41
N HIS A 11 -3.97 -6.99 23.73
CA HIS A 11 -2.57 -7.32 23.48
C HIS A 11 -1.68 -6.94 24.67
N PRO A 12 -0.86 -7.86 25.22
CA PRO A 12 -0.07 -7.62 26.43
C PRO A 12 0.88 -6.42 26.30
N GLU A 13 1.47 -6.23 25.11
CA GLU A 13 2.43 -5.15 24.83
C GLU A 13 1.80 -3.84 24.31
N ALA A 14 0.46 -3.68 24.36
CA ALA A 14 -0.23 -2.50 23.80
C ALA A 14 0.11 -1.14 24.45
N PHE A 15 0.77 -1.16 25.60
CA PHE A 15 1.07 0.03 26.40
C PHE A 15 2.53 0.50 26.34
N PHE A 16 3.33 -0.08 25.43
CA PHE A 16 4.71 0.31 25.08
C PHE A 16 5.54 0.81 26.26
N THR A 17 6.19 -0.09 26.99
CA THR A 17 7.07 0.26 28.10
C THR A 17 8.51 0.53 27.67
N ASP A 18 8.91 0.01 26.51
CA ASP A 18 10.22 0.18 25.87
C ASP A 18 10.15 -0.09 24.35
N LEU A 19 11.28 0.05 23.64
CA LEU A 19 11.34 -0.18 22.20
C LEU A 19 11.03 -1.63 21.79
N ASN A 20 11.39 -2.62 22.60
CA ASN A 20 11.14 -4.03 22.30
C ASN A 20 9.65 -4.35 22.41
N SER A 21 8.97 -3.82 23.43
CA SER A 21 7.51 -3.95 23.58
C SER A 21 6.77 -3.31 22.41
N ALA A 22 7.23 -2.15 21.93
CA ALA A 22 6.67 -1.51 20.73
C ALA A 22 6.90 -2.34 19.46
N GLU A 23 8.10 -2.89 19.26
CA GLU A 23 8.41 -3.75 18.12
C GLU A 23 7.56 -5.03 18.12
N ASN A 24 7.46 -5.71 19.26
CA ASN A 24 6.66 -6.93 19.40
C ASN A 24 5.19 -6.67 19.12
N TYR A 25 4.61 -5.61 19.70
CA TYR A 25 3.25 -5.21 19.40
C TYR A 25 3.04 -4.93 17.91
N LEU A 26 3.97 -4.21 17.25
CA LEU A 26 3.86 -3.96 15.82
C LEU A 26 3.91 -5.26 15.02
N ARG A 27 4.79 -6.20 15.35
CA ARG A 27 4.88 -7.51 14.68
C ARG A 27 3.58 -8.30 14.77
N ASP A 28 2.91 -8.24 15.92
CA ASP A 28 1.70 -9.01 16.19
C ASP A 28 0.42 -8.33 15.68
N THR A 29 0.42 -7.01 15.53
CA THR A 29 -0.80 -6.22 15.23
C THR A 29 -0.78 -5.48 13.90
N VAL A 30 0.38 -5.36 13.24
CA VAL A 30 0.47 -4.64 11.96
C VAL A 30 -0.45 -5.30 10.94
N THR A 31 -1.23 -4.46 10.28
CA THR A 31 -2.12 -4.87 9.19
C THR A 31 -1.88 -3.96 7.99
N THR A 32 -2.38 -4.40 6.85
CA THR A 32 -2.35 -3.59 5.64
C THR A 32 -3.25 -2.36 5.80
N THR A 33 -2.83 -1.25 5.20
CA THR A 33 -3.69 -0.08 5.01
C THR A 33 -4.49 -0.17 3.70
N TYR A 34 -4.43 -1.31 3.01
CA TYR A 34 -5.08 -1.58 1.72
C TYR A 34 -4.59 -0.71 0.55
N HIS A 35 -3.32 -0.28 0.59
CA HIS A 35 -2.65 0.53 -0.44
C HIS A 35 -1.70 -0.28 -1.35
N SER A 36 -2.09 -1.50 -1.73
CA SER A 36 -1.29 -2.33 -2.65
C SER A 36 -1.12 -1.63 -4.00
N SER A 37 0.13 -1.37 -4.41
CA SER A 37 0.50 -0.66 -5.65
C SER A 37 1.69 -1.36 -6.34
N ASP A 38 2.42 -0.71 -7.25
CA ASP A 38 3.75 -1.06 -7.78
C ASP A 38 3.97 -2.31 -8.66
N LYS A 39 3.03 -3.25 -8.75
CA LYS A 39 3.24 -4.51 -9.49
C LYS A 39 3.33 -4.38 -11.01
N ALA A 40 2.72 -3.36 -11.61
CA ALA A 40 2.70 -3.13 -13.05
C ALA A 40 3.21 -1.73 -13.42
N ALA A 41 4.26 -1.29 -12.73
CA ALA A 41 4.75 0.08 -12.77
C ALA A 41 4.99 0.64 -14.19
N ILE A 42 4.58 1.91 -14.38
CA ILE A 42 4.99 2.75 -15.50
C ILE A 42 6.48 3.09 -15.32
N LEU A 43 7.33 2.33 -16.01
CA LEU A 43 8.78 2.50 -15.98
C LEU A 43 9.37 2.22 -17.37
N PRO A 44 10.59 2.71 -17.67
CA PRO A 44 11.34 2.25 -18.83
C PRO A 44 11.49 0.73 -18.82
N GLN A 45 11.45 0.12 -20.01
CA GLN A 45 11.53 -1.33 -20.15
C GLN A 45 12.85 -1.89 -19.60
N GLU A 46 13.95 -1.12 -19.71
CA GLU A 46 15.27 -1.47 -19.17
C GLU A 46 15.27 -1.55 -17.63
N LYS A 47 14.29 -0.91 -16.98
CA LYS A 47 14.05 -0.97 -15.53
C LYS A 47 12.95 -1.96 -15.15
N ARG A 48 12.62 -2.91 -16.05
CA ARG A 48 11.57 -3.92 -15.85
C ARG A 48 10.16 -3.32 -15.73
N GLY A 49 9.90 -2.19 -16.39
CA GLY A 49 8.56 -1.63 -16.49
C GLY A 49 7.59 -2.59 -17.19
N VAL A 50 6.34 -2.59 -16.72
CA VAL A 50 5.29 -3.47 -17.25
C VAL A 50 4.40 -2.73 -18.26
N VAL A 51 4.20 -1.43 -18.05
CA VAL A 51 3.40 -0.58 -18.93
C VAL A 51 4.15 0.69 -19.33
N GLY A 52 3.82 1.23 -20.50
CA GLY A 52 4.28 2.54 -20.95
C GLY A 52 3.47 3.71 -20.36
N ASP A 53 3.84 4.93 -20.76
CA ASP A 53 3.16 6.19 -20.39
C ASP A 53 1.66 6.22 -20.77
N GLN A 54 1.28 5.49 -21.82
CA GLN A 54 -0.11 5.30 -22.25
C GLN A 54 -0.80 4.09 -21.59
N LEU A 55 -0.26 3.57 -20.48
CA LEU A 55 -0.77 2.40 -19.73
C LEU A 55 -0.81 1.09 -20.53
N ARG A 56 -0.22 1.05 -21.72
CA ARG A 56 -0.18 -0.13 -22.58
C ARG A 56 0.86 -1.11 -22.08
N VAL A 57 0.47 -2.37 -21.96
CA VAL A 57 1.36 -3.46 -21.53
C VAL A 57 2.44 -3.68 -22.58
N CYS A 58 3.70 -3.65 -22.13
CA CYS A 58 4.87 -3.88 -22.98
C CYS A 58 4.78 -5.26 -23.68
N GLY A 59 5.14 -5.31 -24.97
CA GLY A 59 5.06 -6.55 -25.77
C GLY A 59 3.66 -6.93 -26.25
N THR A 60 2.63 -6.12 -25.95
CA THR A 60 1.26 -6.35 -26.43
C THR A 60 0.80 -5.26 -27.40
N THR A 61 -0.27 -5.52 -28.15
CA THR A 61 -0.84 -4.57 -29.10
C THR A 61 -2.05 -3.79 -28.59
N ASN A 62 -2.87 -4.41 -27.73
CA ASN A 62 -4.17 -3.85 -27.37
C ASN A 62 -4.58 -4.14 -25.90
N LEU A 63 -3.60 -4.29 -25.00
CA LEU A 63 -3.85 -4.53 -23.57
C LEU A 63 -3.33 -3.34 -22.75
N ARG A 64 -4.14 -2.86 -21.81
CA ARG A 64 -3.79 -1.79 -20.86
C ARG A 64 -4.11 -2.23 -19.44
N ILE A 65 -3.35 -1.70 -18.48
CA ILE A 65 -3.62 -1.86 -17.04
C ILE A 65 -3.94 -0.46 -16.50
N CYS A 66 -5.10 -0.30 -15.88
CA CYS A 66 -5.56 0.96 -15.30
C CYS A 66 -6.03 0.73 -13.87
N ASP A 67 -5.07 0.54 -12.96
CA ASP A 67 -5.30 0.32 -11.54
C ASP A 67 -4.15 0.93 -10.73
N ALA A 68 -4.15 0.74 -9.41
CA ALA A 68 -3.10 1.27 -8.53
C ALA A 68 -1.71 0.63 -8.74
N THR A 69 -1.62 -0.50 -9.44
CA THR A 69 -0.35 -1.21 -9.63
C THR A 69 0.56 -0.52 -10.64
N VAL A 70 0.03 0.41 -11.44
CA VAL A 70 0.82 1.17 -12.42
C VAL A 70 1.68 2.27 -11.80
N PHE A 71 1.38 2.67 -10.56
CA PHE A 71 2.19 3.65 -9.84
C PHE A 71 3.51 3.00 -9.41
N PRO A 72 4.67 3.54 -9.82
CA PRO A 72 5.99 2.95 -9.52
C PRO A 72 6.39 3.07 -8.05
N LEU A 73 5.71 3.89 -7.27
CA LEU A 73 5.92 4.09 -5.84
C LEU A 73 4.57 4.24 -5.15
N ILE A 74 4.49 3.76 -3.91
CA ILE A 74 3.32 3.96 -3.07
C ILE A 74 3.10 5.45 -2.81
N LEU A 75 1.86 5.89 -2.96
CA LEU A 75 1.48 7.27 -2.73
C LEU A 75 1.27 7.51 -1.23
N ALA A 76 1.72 8.66 -0.72
CA ALA A 76 1.49 9.09 0.65
C ALA A 76 0.06 9.66 0.85
N ALA A 77 -0.94 8.96 0.33
CA ALA A 77 -2.35 9.33 0.39
C ALA A 77 -3.24 8.11 0.09
N ASN A 78 -4.54 8.24 0.35
CA ASN A 78 -5.51 7.22 -0.02
C ASN A 78 -5.52 6.99 -1.55
N ILE A 79 -5.18 5.77 -1.99
CA ILE A 79 -4.94 5.46 -3.42
C ILE A 79 -6.17 5.65 -4.31
N MET A 80 -7.37 5.63 -3.74
CA MET A 80 -8.64 5.79 -4.48
C MET A 80 -8.63 7.03 -5.39
N SER A 81 -8.17 8.17 -4.88
CA SER A 81 -8.18 9.42 -5.65
C SER A 81 -7.24 9.34 -6.85
N ALA A 82 -6.07 8.72 -6.69
CA ALA A 82 -5.09 8.59 -7.75
C ALA A 82 -5.55 7.59 -8.82
N VAL A 83 -6.15 6.47 -8.40
CA VAL A 83 -6.71 5.49 -9.34
C VAL A 83 -7.85 6.11 -10.15
N ASN A 84 -8.75 6.87 -9.53
CA ASN A 84 -9.83 7.56 -10.23
C ASN A 84 -9.31 8.54 -11.31
N ALA A 85 -8.17 9.21 -11.04
CA ALA A 85 -7.54 10.12 -12.00
C ALA A 85 -6.96 9.42 -13.25
N LEU A 86 -6.69 8.11 -13.21
CA LEU A 86 -6.23 7.36 -14.37
C LEU A 86 -7.36 7.04 -15.36
N THR A 87 -8.60 6.99 -14.88
CA THR A 87 -9.78 6.59 -15.65
C THR A 87 -10.62 7.77 -16.15
N SER A 88 -10.30 8.99 -15.72
CA SER A 88 -11.07 10.20 -16.04
C SER A 88 -10.54 10.96 -17.27
#